data_AF-A0A401S291-F1
#
_entry.id   AF-A0A401S291-F1
#
_cell.length_a   1.000
_cell.length_b   1.000
_cell.length_c   1.000
_cell.angle_alpha   90.00
_cell.angle_beta   90.00
_cell.angle_gamma   90.00
#
_symmetry.space_group_name_H-M   'P 1'
#
loop_
_entity.id
_entity.type
_entity.pdbx_description
1 polymer ?
#
loop_
_entity_poly.entity_id
_entity_poly.type
_entity_poly.pdbx_seq_one_letter_code
_entity_poly.pdbx_strand_id
1 'polypeptide(L)'
;MAERSQDVYREGLLLLLLVLLASLHLLICPFTKVEESFNLQAAHDLLYHGLQLDKYDHHEFPGVVPRTFVGPLYLSLLSAPAAAILSALHVSKFYSQLVVRGCLGLCVIFALWKLQKEVRKQFGSTVASLYCWISATQFHLLFYCSRTLPNTIAFPFVILAFTAWMQQNYGTFIWFSALSIIVFRSELCIFLGLMLLLSIVNHRISIFKSLCHAVPAGLVWLGLTVCVDSIFWRRLLWPEGEELRFIIYTFPVLNVIAAIGCSHIMINYYKSLLYKLGSVVVIAHLLGNACYTGMLLYVSHHNYPGGVAMQKLHKAVPATTDVSVHIDVASAQTGVTRFLELNPNWWYDKREDLKPGNVGSFAHTHYLMEMNPIYISQYRNTHRIMFNISGFNGIGFNLSQLPLLYIKTEIKLVILEKIYTYHESMRKG
;
A
#
# COMPACT_ATOMS: atom_id res chain seq x y z
N MET A 1 -41.19 -9.32 -3.16
CA MET A 1 -40.17 -10.34 -2.81
C MET A 1 -39.11 -10.47 -3.90
N ALA A 2 -39.49 -10.49 -5.19
CA ALA A 2 -38.56 -10.52 -6.33
C ALA A 2 -37.67 -9.26 -6.49
N GLU A 3 -38.19 -8.05 -6.23
CA GLU A 3 -37.36 -6.82 -6.28
C GLU A 3 -36.30 -6.79 -5.18
N ARG A 4 -36.66 -7.26 -3.97
CA ARG A 4 -35.74 -7.34 -2.83
C ARG A 4 -34.63 -8.38 -3.08
N SER A 5 -34.91 -9.46 -3.80
CA SER A 5 -33.87 -10.45 -4.16
C SER A 5 -32.96 -9.94 -5.29
N GLN A 6 -33.50 -9.23 -6.28
CA GLN A 6 -32.70 -8.59 -7.33
C GLN A 6 -31.76 -7.51 -6.78
N ASP A 7 -32.20 -6.72 -5.82
CA ASP A 7 -31.37 -5.71 -5.16
C ASP A 7 -30.20 -6.31 -4.39
N VAL A 8 -30.44 -7.40 -3.64
CA VAL A 8 -29.39 -8.10 -2.89
C VAL A 8 -28.36 -8.71 -3.86
N TYR A 9 -28.82 -9.27 -4.99
CA TYR A 9 -27.92 -9.81 -6.00
C TYR A 9 -27.03 -8.72 -6.64
N ARG A 10 -27.62 -7.58 -7.00
CA ARG A 10 -26.89 -6.43 -7.56
C ARG A 10 -25.85 -5.88 -6.58
N GLU A 11 -26.19 -5.82 -5.29
CA GLU A 11 -25.22 -5.43 -4.25
C GLU A 11 -24.05 -6.40 -4.15
N GLY A 12 -24.33 -7.70 -4.14
CA GLY A 12 -23.30 -8.73 -4.12
C GLY A 12 -22.33 -8.59 -5.31
N LEU A 13 -22.85 -8.29 -6.50
CA LEU A 13 -22.05 -8.07 -7.70
C LEU A 13 -21.14 -6.83 -7.57
N LEU A 14 -21.64 -5.72 -7.01
CA LEU A 14 -20.83 -4.51 -6.81
C LEU A 14 -19.71 -4.71 -5.78
N LEU A 15 -19.99 -5.42 -4.69
CA LEU A 15 -18.96 -5.79 -3.72
C LEU A 15 -17.90 -6.69 -4.36
N LEU A 16 -18.33 -7.71 -5.11
CA LEU A 16 -17.44 -8.60 -5.84
C LEU A 16 -16.57 -7.82 -6.83
N LEU A 17 -17.15 -6.86 -7.56
CA LEU A 17 -16.40 -5.99 -8.47
C LEU A 17 -15.26 -5.24 -7.76
N LEU A 18 -15.54 -4.63 -6.59
CA LEU A 18 -14.52 -3.92 -5.82
C LEU A 18 -13.40 -4.87 -5.35
N VAL A 19 -13.76 -6.06 -4.88
CA VAL A 19 -12.78 -7.09 -4.48
C VAL A 19 -11.93 -7.52 -5.66
N LEU A 20 -12.54 -7.87 -6.79
CA LEU A 20 -11.84 -8.33 -7.99
C LEU A 20 -10.88 -7.26 -8.53
N LEU A 21 -11.32 -6.00 -8.59
CA LEU A 21 -10.47 -4.92 -9.08
C LEU A 21 -9.34 -4.60 -8.11
N ALA A 22 -9.57 -4.60 -6.80
CA ALA A 22 -8.49 -4.45 -5.81
C ALA A 22 -7.46 -5.59 -5.91
N SER A 23 -7.92 -6.83 -6.06
CA SER A 23 -7.06 -7.99 -6.30
C SER A 23 -6.28 -7.86 -7.61
N LEU A 24 -6.90 -7.38 -8.68
CA LEU A 24 -6.22 -7.12 -9.95
C LEU A 24 -5.09 -6.11 -9.80
N HIS A 25 -5.32 -5.00 -9.10
CA HIS A 25 -4.28 -3.99 -8.83
C HIS A 25 -3.13 -4.58 -8.00
N LEU A 26 -3.44 -5.39 -6.98
CA LEU A 26 -2.45 -6.08 -6.15
C LEU A 26 -1.59 -7.05 -6.97
N LEU A 27 -2.21 -7.84 -7.85
CA LEU A 27 -1.51 -8.84 -8.66
C LEU A 27 -0.68 -8.21 -9.78
N ILE A 28 -1.15 -7.13 -10.40
CA ILE A 28 -0.39 -6.41 -11.43
C ILE A 28 0.78 -5.63 -10.81
N CYS A 29 0.63 -5.07 -9.61
CA CYS A 29 1.68 -4.34 -8.91
C CYS A 29 2.04 -5.02 -7.57
N PRO A 30 2.71 -6.19 -7.60
CA PRO A 30 2.96 -7.00 -6.40
C PRO A 30 4.07 -6.43 -5.50
N PHE A 31 4.94 -5.59 -6.07
CA PHE A 31 6.05 -4.94 -5.37
C PHE A 31 5.65 -3.61 -4.74
N THR A 32 6.53 -3.10 -3.88
CA THR A 32 6.27 -1.96 -3.00
C THR A 32 7.09 -0.73 -3.35
N LYS A 33 6.61 0.43 -2.91
CA LYS A 33 7.39 1.67 -2.89
C LYS A 33 8.14 1.83 -1.57
N VAL A 34 9.09 2.77 -1.54
CA VAL A 34 9.87 3.12 -0.35
C VAL A 34 8.99 3.49 0.85
N GLU A 35 7.85 4.16 0.64
CA GLU A 35 6.97 4.60 1.73
C GLU A 35 6.21 3.44 2.40
N GLU A 36 6.18 2.27 1.75
CA GLU A 36 5.56 1.04 2.28
C GLU A 36 6.58 0.17 3.03
N SER A 37 7.88 0.46 2.86
CA SER A 37 8.98 -0.44 3.25
C SER A 37 8.90 -0.78 4.74
N PHE A 38 8.86 0.22 5.61
CA PHE A 38 8.83 0.01 7.06
C PHE A 38 7.72 -0.97 7.47
N ASN A 39 6.46 -0.69 7.07
CA ASN A 39 5.34 -1.50 7.51
C ASN A 39 5.41 -2.93 6.97
N LEU A 40 5.91 -3.09 5.76
CA LEU A 40 5.99 -4.40 5.14
C LEU A 40 7.15 -5.23 5.71
N GLN A 41 8.31 -4.62 5.96
CA GLN A 41 9.43 -5.27 6.63
C GLN A 41 9.05 -5.64 8.07
N ALA A 42 8.43 -4.73 8.81
CA ALA A 42 7.91 -5.02 10.15
C ALA A 42 6.90 -6.17 10.16
N ALA A 43 5.99 -6.23 9.16
CA ALA A 43 5.04 -7.33 9.04
C ALA A 43 5.72 -8.66 8.71
N HIS A 44 6.76 -8.66 7.86
CA HIS A 44 7.59 -9.83 7.63
C HIS A 44 8.21 -10.30 8.96
N ASP A 45 8.82 -9.40 9.71
CA ASP A 45 9.57 -9.75 10.90
C ASP A 45 8.68 -10.27 12.02
N LEU A 46 7.48 -9.70 12.17
CA LEU A 46 6.45 -10.23 13.06
C LEU A 46 6.02 -11.65 12.68
N LEU A 47 5.85 -11.93 11.39
CA LEU A 47 5.40 -13.24 10.90
C LEU A 47 6.48 -14.33 10.96
N TYR A 48 7.74 -13.98 10.71
CA TYR A 48 8.84 -14.96 10.56
C TYR A 48 9.81 -14.98 11.73
N HIS A 49 10.09 -13.85 12.38
CA HIS A 49 10.99 -13.76 13.53
C HIS A 49 10.25 -13.71 14.87
N GLY A 50 8.99 -13.28 14.87
CA GLY A 50 8.15 -13.26 16.08
C GLY A 50 8.78 -12.40 17.18
N LEU A 51 9.06 -12.99 18.33
CA LEU A 51 9.64 -12.29 19.49
C LEU A 51 11.17 -12.06 19.41
N GLN A 52 11.83 -12.51 18.34
CA GLN A 52 13.28 -12.32 18.15
C GLN A 52 13.58 -10.90 17.67
N LEU A 53 13.40 -9.92 18.56
CA LEU A 53 13.48 -8.50 18.24
C LEU A 53 14.84 -8.10 17.65
N ASP A 54 15.94 -8.78 18.00
CA ASP A 54 17.28 -8.47 17.46
C ASP A 54 17.40 -8.69 15.94
N LYS A 55 16.49 -9.49 15.35
CA LYS A 55 16.50 -9.79 13.91
C LYS A 55 15.68 -8.81 13.07
N TYR A 56 15.05 -7.83 13.69
CA TYR A 56 14.13 -6.93 13.01
C TYR A 56 14.88 -5.89 12.18
N ASP A 57 14.35 -5.63 10.98
CA ASP A 57 14.96 -4.81 9.95
C ASP A 57 15.20 -3.37 10.41
N HIS A 58 14.28 -2.80 11.19
CA HIS A 58 14.33 -1.40 11.62
C HIS A 58 15.44 -1.13 12.66
N HIS A 59 16.06 -2.14 13.25
CA HIS A 59 17.22 -1.93 14.11
C HIS A 59 18.51 -1.71 13.31
N GLU A 60 18.61 -2.33 12.13
CA GLU A 60 19.72 -2.14 11.20
C GLU A 60 19.43 -0.94 10.26
N PHE A 61 18.17 -0.77 9.85
CA PHE A 61 17.70 0.24 8.90
C PHE A 61 16.45 0.97 9.43
N PRO A 62 16.58 1.83 10.46
CA PRO A 62 15.44 2.50 11.12
C PRO A 62 14.69 3.51 10.23
N GLY A 63 15.28 3.89 9.10
CA GLY A 63 14.80 5.01 8.30
C GLY A 63 14.96 6.35 9.02
N VAL A 64 14.42 7.42 8.42
CA VAL A 64 14.59 8.79 8.92
C VAL A 64 13.71 9.13 10.11
N VAL A 65 12.58 8.43 10.28
CA VAL A 65 11.56 8.74 11.30
C VAL A 65 10.91 7.45 11.76
N PRO A 66 10.70 7.27 13.07
CA PRO A 66 10.02 6.09 13.56
C PRO A 66 8.55 6.07 13.17
N ARG A 67 8.03 4.86 12.96
CA ARG A 67 6.65 4.60 12.61
C ARG A 67 6.06 3.63 13.62
N THR A 68 4.74 3.68 13.79
CA THR A 68 4.06 2.77 14.72
C THR A 68 4.08 1.33 14.23
N PHE A 69 4.39 0.41 15.14
CA PHE A 69 4.27 -1.04 14.99
C PHE A 69 2.83 -1.53 15.16
N VAL A 70 1.90 -0.70 15.67
CA VAL A 70 0.50 -1.10 15.83
C VAL A 70 -0.13 -1.52 14.49
N GLY A 71 0.20 -0.81 13.41
CA GLY A 71 -0.25 -1.14 12.06
C GLY A 71 0.26 -2.49 11.55
N PRO A 72 1.59 -2.69 11.47
CA PRO A 72 2.18 -3.98 11.11
C PRO A 72 1.72 -5.13 12.00
N LEU A 73 1.56 -4.93 13.31
CA LEU A 73 1.07 -5.93 14.25
C LEU A 73 -0.37 -6.35 13.94
N TYR A 74 -1.24 -5.38 13.69
CA TYR A 74 -2.60 -5.64 13.23
C TYR A 74 -2.64 -6.46 11.93
N LEU A 75 -1.86 -6.07 10.93
CA LEU A 75 -1.82 -6.77 9.65
C LEU A 75 -1.21 -8.17 9.75
N SER A 76 -0.17 -8.33 10.56
CA SER A 76 0.48 -9.62 10.79
C SER A 76 -0.47 -10.57 11.50
N LEU A 77 -1.24 -10.10 12.48
CA LEU A 77 -2.26 -10.90 13.15
C LEU A 77 -3.34 -11.41 12.18
N LEU A 78 -3.81 -10.55 11.28
CA LEU A 78 -4.82 -10.92 10.27
C LEU A 78 -4.28 -11.89 9.22
N SER A 79 -3.01 -11.75 8.85
CA SER A 79 -2.38 -12.57 7.80
C SER A 79 -1.74 -13.84 8.33
N ALA A 80 -1.49 -13.97 9.64
CA ALA A 80 -0.78 -15.08 10.27
C ALA A 80 -1.34 -16.47 9.92
N PRO A 81 -2.66 -16.73 9.95
CA PRO A 81 -3.17 -18.07 9.62
C PRO A 81 -2.83 -18.48 8.18
N ALA A 82 -3.02 -17.56 7.22
CA ALA A 82 -2.72 -17.83 5.83
C ALA A 82 -1.20 -17.91 5.58
N ALA A 83 -0.40 -17.04 6.20
CA ALA A 83 1.05 -17.08 6.12
C ALA A 83 1.63 -18.38 6.73
N ALA A 84 1.06 -18.88 7.83
CA ALA A 84 1.43 -20.15 8.43
C ALA A 84 1.13 -21.34 7.51
N ILE A 85 -0.03 -21.34 6.84
CA ILE A 85 -0.37 -22.36 5.84
C ILE A 85 0.62 -22.31 4.66
N LEU A 86 0.93 -21.12 4.13
CA LEU A 86 1.91 -20.97 3.05
C LEU A 86 3.29 -21.47 3.45
N SER A 87 3.73 -21.16 4.68
CA SER A 87 5.00 -21.63 5.24
C SER A 87 5.03 -23.15 5.39
N ALA A 88 3.97 -23.76 5.93
CA ALA A 88 3.85 -25.21 6.08
C ALA A 88 3.89 -25.95 4.73
N LEU A 89 3.32 -25.34 3.68
CA LEU A 89 3.36 -25.84 2.32
C LEU A 89 4.68 -25.52 1.58
N HIS A 90 5.67 -24.92 2.26
CA HIS A 90 6.95 -24.51 1.68
C HIS A 90 6.79 -23.59 0.47
N VAL A 91 5.73 -22.77 0.47
CA VAL A 91 5.47 -21.77 -0.57
C VAL A 91 6.35 -20.55 -0.33
N SER A 92 6.84 -19.95 -1.41
CA SER A 92 7.67 -18.74 -1.38
C SER A 92 7.07 -17.63 -0.50
N LYS A 93 7.93 -17.00 0.33
CA LYS A 93 7.58 -15.84 1.18
C LYS A 93 6.95 -14.69 0.37
N PHE A 94 7.21 -14.60 -0.93
CA PHE A 94 6.57 -13.65 -1.84
C PHE A 94 5.03 -13.71 -1.77
N TYR A 95 4.44 -14.90 -1.62
CA TYR A 95 2.99 -15.03 -1.50
C TYR A 95 2.47 -14.52 -0.16
N SER A 96 3.25 -14.65 0.92
CA SER A 96 2.92 -14.05 2.21
C SER A 96 2.84 -12.52 2.12
N GLN A 97 3.71 -11.87 1.33
CA GLN A 97 3.59 -10.43 1.04
C GLN A 97 2.24 -10.08 0.41
N LEU A 98 1.79 -10.87 -0.58
CA LEU A 98 0.49 -10.68 -1.22
C LEU A 98 -0.66 -10.88 -0.24
N VAL A 99 -0.54 -11.84 0.69
CA VAL A 99 -1.53 -12.05 1.75
C VAL A 99 -1.60 -10.85 2.69
N VAL A 100 -0.47 -10.34 3.21
CA VAL A 100 -0.45 -9.15 4.09
C VAL A 100 -1.14 -7.97 3.41
N ARG A 101 -0.77 -7.70 2.15
CA ARG A 101 -1.36 -6.62 1.35
C ARG A 101 -2.84 -6.86 1.04
N GLY A 102 -3.22 -8.10 0.78
CA GLY A 102 -4.59 -8.53 0.54
C GLY A 102 -5.49 -8.32 1.76
N CYS A 103 -5.01 -8.68 2.97
CA CYS A 103 -5.71 -8.42 4.23
C CYS A 103 -6.01 -6.94 4.41
N LEU A 104 -5.02 -6.05 4.17
CA LEU A 104 -5.25 -4.61 4.21
C LEU A 104 -6.29 -4.16 3.17
N GLY A 105 -6.20 -4.65 1.93
CA GLY A 105 -7.17 -4.37 0.87
C GLY A 105 -8.59 -4.77 1.25
N LEU A 106 -8.77 -5.93 1.88
CA LEU A 106 -10.06 -6.40 2.38
C LEU A 106 -10.60 -5.53 3.52
N CYS A 107 -9.74 -5.06 4.43
CA CYS A 107 -10.15 -4.11 5.48
C CYS A 107 -10.63 -2.78 4.88
N VAL A 108 -9.94 -2.26 3.86
CA VAL A 108 -10.36 -1.05 3.15
C VAL A 108 -11.71 -1.27 2.45
N ILE A 109 -11.86 -2.35 1.69
CA ILE A 109 -13.12 -2.67 1.01
C ILE A 109 -14.26 -2.85 2.00
N PHE A 110 -14.01 -3.51 3.14
CA PHE A 110 -15.00 -3.65 4.21
C PHE A 110 -15.48 -2.28 4.72
N ALA A 111 -14.55 -1.35 4.97
CA ALA A 111 -14.91 -0.01 5.43
C ALA A 111 -15.67 0.78 4.35
N LEU A 112 -15.23 0.74 3.09
CA LEU A 112 -15.96 1.35 1.95
C LEU A 112 -17.35 0.75 1.78
N TRP A 113 -17.51 -0.56 1.99
CA TRP A 113 -18.80 -1.23 1.92
C TRP A 113 -19.72 -0.84 3.08
N LYS A 114 -19.18 -0.65 4.29
CA LYS A 114 -19.94 -0.09 5.42
C LYS A 114 -20.42 1.32 5.12
N LEU A 115 -19.57 2.15 4.52
CA LEU A 115 -19.94 3.49 4.06
C LEU A 115 -21.02 3.42 2.97
N GLN A 116 -20.87 2.56 1.97
CA GLN A 116 -21.88 2.36 0.92
C GLN A 116 -23.25 2.01 1.48
N LYS A 117 -23.32 1.12 2.49
CA LYS A 117 -24.58 0.77 3.16
C LYS A 117 -25.21 1.97 3.84
N GLU A 118 -24.41 2.85 4.43
CA GLU A 118 -24.91 4.07 5.05
C GLU A 118 -25.37 5.10 4.01
N VAL A 119 -24.60 5.29 2.94
CA VAL A 119 -24.97 6.12 1.79
C VAL A 119 -26.30 5.66 1.19
N ARG A 120 -26.53 4.34 1.09
CA ARG A 120 -27.80 3.78 0.62
C ARG A 120 -28.97 4.17 1.51
N LYS A 121 -28.81 4.09 2.84
CA LYS A 121 -29.86 4.46 3.80
C LYS A 121 -30.21 5.95 3.72
N GLN A 122 -29.21 6.80 3.59
CA GLN A 122 -29.38 8.26 3.61
C GLN A 122 -29.83 8.84 2.27
N PHE A 123 -29.31 8.31 1.15
CA PHE A 123 -29.45 8.91 -0.18
C PHE A 123 -30.07 7.99 -1.25
N GLY A 124 -30.40 6.74 -0.90
CA GLY A 124 -31.05 5.78 -1.79
C GLY A 124 -30.08 4.86 -2.56
N SER A 125 -30.65 3.84 -3.21
CA SER A 125 -29.90 2.78 -3.89
C SER A 125 -29.09 3.28 -5.09
N THR A 126 -29.64 4.18 -5.90
CA THR A 126 -28.96 4.73 -7.09
C THR A 126 -27.66 5.44 -6.73
N VAL A 127 -27.68 6.28 -5.69
CA VAL A 127 -26.47 6.98 -5.19
C VAL A 127 -25.44 5.98 -4.70
N ALA A 128 -25.88 4.97 -3.94
CA ALA A 128 -24.98 3.95 -3.41
C ALA A 128 -24.35 3.08 -4.52
N SER A 129 -25.09 2.77 -5.58
CA SER A 129 -24.55 2.06 -6.75
C SER A 129 -23.55 2.93 -7.53
N LEU A 130 -23.86 4.21 -7.76
CA LEU A 130 -22.94 5.14 -8.42
C LEU A 130 -21.67 5.37 -7.61
N TYR A 131 -21.77 5.44 -6.28
CA TYR A 131 -20.61 5.49 -5.39
C TYR A 131 -19.67 4.29 -5.59
N CYS A 132 -20.23 3.08 -5.73
CA CYS A 132 -19.42 1.89 -6.06
C CYS A 132 -18.78 2.00 -7.44
N TRP A 133 -19.51 2.43 -8.47
CA TRP A 133 -18.96 2.57 -9.82
C TRP A 133 -17.85 3.62 -9.91
N ILE A 134 -18.02 4.77 -9.27
CA ILE A 134 -16.99 5.82 -9.18
C ILE A 134 -15.76 5.26 -8.45
N SER A 135 -15.98 4.61 -7.30
CA SER A 135 -14.89 4.01 -6.51
C SER A 135 -14.16 2.89 -7.27
N ALA A 136 -14.90 2.08 -8.04
CA ALA A 136 -14.38 0.98 -8.84
C ALA A 136 -13.55 1.46 -10.05
N THR A 137 -13.88 2.63 -10.61
CA THR A 137 -13.21 3.17 -11.79
C THR A 137 -12.08 4.13 -11.45
N GLN A 138 -11.91 4.53 -10.18
CA GLN A 138 -10.86 5.45 -9.73
C GLN A 138 -9.55 4.72 -9.39
N PHE A 139 -8.49 5.05 -10.13
CA PHE A 139 -7.14 4.49 -9.93
C PHE A 139 -6.65 4.64 -8.50
N HIS A 140 -6.66 5.86 -7.95
CA HIS A 140 -6.03 6.16 -6.67
C HIS A 140 -6.59 5.29 -5.53
N LEU A 141 -7.91 5.13 -5.45
CA LEU A 141 -8.53 4.39 -4.36
C LEU A 141 -8.16 2.89 -4.41
N LEU A 142 -8.36 2.22 -5.54
CA LEU A 142 -8.12 0.78 -5.66
C LEU A 142 -6.64 0.42 -5.79
N PHE A 143 -5.82 1.27 -6.38
CA PHE A 143 -4.38 1.05 -6.46
C PHE A 143 -3.73 1.09 -5.06
N TYR A 144 -4.13 2.06 -4.24
CA TYR A 144 -3.54 2.24 -2.91
C TYR A 144 -4.19 1.38 -1.82
N CYS A 145 -5.37 0.79 -2.03
CA CYS A 145 -6.10 0.06 -0.97
C CYS A 145 -5.34 -1.14 -0.38
N SER A 146 -4.45 -1.77 -1.16
CA SER A 146 -3.61 -2.92 -0.72
C SER A 146 -2.18 -2.54 -0.38
N ARG A 147 -1.82 -1.26 -0.48
CA ARG A 147 -0.46 -0.77 -0.27
C ARG A 147 -0.25 -0.42 1.19
N THR A 148 0.80 -0.94 1.82
CA THR A 148 1.04 -0.83 3.28
C THR A 148 1.62 0.52 3.67
N LEU A 149 1.10 1.59 3.08
CA LEU A 149 1.39 2.95 3.48
C LEU A 149 0.75 3.20 4.85
N PRO A 150 1.37 4.00 5.74
CA PRO A 150 0.73 4.36 7.00
C PRO A 150 -0.66 5.00 6.77
N ASN A 151 -0.81 5.74 5.66
CA ASN A 151 -2.09 6.28 5.19
C ASN A 151 -3.17 5.21 5.07
N THR A 152 -2.85 4.17 4.29
CA THR A 152 -3.79 3.13 3.90
C THR A 152 -4.12 2.26 5.11
N ILE A 153 -3.18 2.04 6.02
CA ILE A 153 -3.44 1.31 7.27
C ILE A 153 -4.43 2.07 8.15
N ALA A 154 -4.32 3.40 8.24
CA ALA A 154 -5.27 4.23 8.97
C ALA A 154 -6.65 4.32 8.28
N PHE A 155 -6.67 4.21 6.95
CA PHE A 155 -7.83 4.54 6.11
C PHE A 155 -9.13 3.78 6.47
N PRO A 156 -9.14 2.45 6.71
CA PRO A 156 -10.35 1.76 7.16
C PRO A 156 -10.96 2.39 8.40
N PHE A 157 -10.15 2.79 9.38
CA PHE A 157 -10.62 3.39 10.63
C PHE A 157 -11.20 4.79 10.41
N VAL A 158 -10.59 5.58 9.52
CA VAL A 158 -11.12 6.89 9.13
C VAL A 158 -12.49 6.76 8.45
N ILE A 159 -12.66 5.78 7.56
CA ILE A 159 -13.94 5.54 6.88
C ILE A 159 -14.99 5.00 7.83
N LEU A 160 -14.62 4.15 8.79
CA LEU A 160 -15.52 3.71 9.85
C LEU A 160 -15.91 4.87 10.78
N ALA A 161 -14.99 5.79 11.11
CA ALA A 161 -15.29 7.00 11.85
C ALA A 161 -16.30 7.87 11.09
N PHE A 162 -16.03 8.16 9.82
CA PHE A 162 -16.93 8.93 8.96
C PHE A 162 -18.31 8.29 8.83
N THR A 163 -18.36 6.97 8.66
CA THR A 163 -19.62 6.20 8.61
C THR A 163 -20.40 6.30 9.93
N ALA A 164 -19.71 6.19 11.08
CA ALA A 164 -20.33 6.33 12.39
C ALA A 164 -20.86 7.76 12.63
N TRP A 165 -20.16 8.77 12.12
CA TRP A 165 -20.62 10.16 12.15
C TRP A 165 -21.90 10.34 11.33
N MET A 166 -21.97 9.79 10.11
CA MET A 166 -23.20 9.79 9.30
C MET A 166 -24.37 9.08 10.01
N GLN A 167 -24.08 8.01 10.74
CA GLN A 167 -25.05 7.28 11.56
C GLN A 167 -25.48 8.02 12.83
N GLN A 168 -24.89 9.18 13.12
CA GLN A 168 -25.05 9.92 14.38
C GLN A 168 -24.63 9.09 15.62
N ASN A 169 -23.81 8.06 15.43
CA ASN A 169 -23.17 7.31 16.50
C ASN A 169 -21.83 7.97 16.86
N TYR A 170 -21.94 9.09 17.59
CA TYR A 170 -20.79 9.92 17.94
C TYR A 170 -19.79 9.21 18.86
N GLY A 171 -20.21 8.25 19.69
CA GLY A 171 -19.30 7.48 20.52
C GLY A 171 -18.32 6.68 19.66
N THR A 172 -18.83 5.86 18.74
CA THR A 172 -18.00 5.10 17.81
C THR A 172 -17.17 6.00 16.90
N PHE A 173 -17.73 7.13 16.44
CA PHE A 173 -16.98 8.13 15.69
C PHE A 173 -15.76 8.65 16.46
N ILE A 174 -15.92 9.03 17.73
CA ILE A 174 -14.82 9.54 18.58
C ILE A 174 -13.75 8.46 18.80
N TRP A 175 -14.15 7.21 19.06
CA TRP A 175 -13.20 6.11 19.30
C TRP A 175 -12.36 5.78 18.06
N PHE A 176 -12.95 5.68 16.87
CA PHE A 176 -12.19 5.47 15.64
C PHE A 176 -11.39 6.70 15.21
N SER A 177 -11.87 7.91 15.52
CA SER A 177 -11.11 9.14 15.28
C SER A 177 -9.87 9.19 16.17
N ALA A 178 -10.00 8.89 17.46
CA ALA A 178 -8.88 8.84 18.40
C ALA A 178 -7.85 7.78 17.97
N LEU A 179 -8.30 6.58 17.57
CA LEU A 179 -7.41 5.55 17.00
C LEU A 179 -6.63 6.09 15.80
N SER A 180 -7.33 6.68 14.84
CA SER A 180 -6.70 7.18 13.61
C SER A 180 -5.73 8.33 13.87
N ILE A 181 -6.09 9.26 14.76
CA ILE A 181 -5.29 10.45 15.08
C ILE A 181 -4.07 10.12 15.93
N ILE A 182 -4.26 9.38 17.01
CA ILE A 182 -3.23 9.20 18.04
C ILE A 182 -2.21 8.14 17.62
N VAL A 183 -2.66 7.07 16.97
CA VAL A 183 -1.80 5.93 16.62
C VAL A 183 -1.17 6.11 15.25
N PHE A 184 -1.94 6.57 14.26
CA PHE A 184 -1.50 6.50 12.86
C PHE A 184 -1.17 7.82 12.21
N ARG A 185 -1.93 8.89 12.51
CA ARG A 185 -1.90 10.16 11.77
C ARG A 185 -2.48 11.33 12.53
N SER A 186 -1.64 12.07 13.24
CA SER A 186 -2.07 13.23 14.02
C SER A 186 -2.71 14.34 13.18
N GLU A 187 -2.38 14.49 11.89
CA GLU A 187 -2.96 15.50 11.01
C GLU A 187 -4.47 15.33 10.77
N LEU A 188 -4.99 14.12 10.98
CA LEU A 188 -6.43 13.83 10.90
C LEU A 188 -7.25 14.61 11.93
N CYS A 189 -6.61 15.18 12.96
CA CYS A 189 -7.26 16.07 13.91
C CYS A 189 -7.93 17.26 13.22
N ILE A 190 -7.37 17.75 12.09
CA ILE A 190 -7.98 18.85 11.34
C ILE A 190 -9.30 18.38 10.75
N PHE A 191 -9.29 17.27 10.01
CA PHE A 191 -10.49 16.78 9.34
C PHE A 191 -11.55 16.25 10.33
N LEU A 192 -11.18 15.29 11.17
CA LEU A 192 -12.11 14.64 12.10
C LEU A 192 -12.44 15.52 13.31
N GLY A 193 -11.51 16.35 13.76
CA GLY A 193 -11.76 17.32 14.83
C GLY A 193 -12.71 18.43 14.40
N LEU A 194 -12.61 18.93 13.17
CA LEU A 194 -13.60 19.87 12.63
C LEU A 194 -14.99 19.23 12.52
N MET A 195 -15.09 17.97 12.10
CA MET A 195 -16.36 17.24 12.09
C MET A 195 -16.97 17.10 13.50
N LEU A 196 -16.15 16.80 14.52
CA LEU A 196 -16.59 16.75 15.91
C LEU A 196 -17.06 18.13 16.39
N LEU A 197 -16.28 19.19 16.11
CA LEU A 197 -16.62 20.57 16.46
C LEU A 197 -17.95 20.99 15.84
N LEU A 198 -18.15 20.74 14.55
CA LEU A 198 -19.42 21.01 13.87
C LEU A 198 -20.59 20.25 14.50
N SER A 199 -20.36 19.02 14.99
CA SER A 199 -21.39 18.23 15.67
C SER A 199 -21.77 18.82 17.03
N ILE A 200 -20.79 19.39 17.75
CA ILE A 200 -21.00 20.07 19.03
C ILE A 200 -21.73 21.39 18.81
N VAL A 201 -21.28 22.21 17.87
CA VAL A 201 -21.87 23.52 17.54
C VAL A 201 -23.33 23.37 17.08
N ASN A 202 -23.63 22.33 16.31
CA ASN A 202 -25.00 22.03 15.88
C ASN A 202 -25.83 21.27 16.94
N HIS A 203 -25.37 21.20 18.19
CA HIS A 203 -26.03 20.54 19.31
C HIS A 203 -26.38 19.06 19.06
N ARG A 204 -25.66 18.37 18.17
CA ARG A 204 -25.85 16.94 17.90
C ARG A 204 -25.23 16.04 18.97
N ILE A 205 -24.20 16.53 19.65
CA ILE A 205 -23.57 15.91 20.82
C ILE A 205 -23.18 17.00 21.83
N SER A 206 -23.38 16.75 23.13
CA SER A 206 -22.94 17.69 24.17
C SER A 206 -21.43 17.62 24.39
N ILE A 207 -20.85 18.71 24.86
CA ILE A 207 -19.41 18.77 25.22
C ILE A 207 -19.08 17.70 26.26
N PHE A 208 -19.92 17.55 27.29
CA PHE A 208 -19.74 16.54 28.33
C PHE A 208 -19.69 15.11 27.76
N LYS A 209 -20.67 14.73 26.93
CA LYS A 209 -20.70 13.39 26.31
C LYS A 209 -19.51 13.17 25.38
N SER A 210 -19.08 14.23 24.68
CA SER A 210 -17.88 14.17 23.83
C SER A 210 -16.64 13.85 24.66
N LEU A 211 -16.45 14.54 25.80
CA LEU A 211 -15.34 14.31 26.72
C LEU A 211 -15.38 12.91 27.35
N CYS A 212 -16.57 12.40 27.72
CA CYS A 212 -16.73 11.05 28.24
C CYS A 212 -16.28 9.95 27.26
N HIS A 213 -16.28 10.21 25.95
CA HIS A 213 -15.72 9.29 24.97
C HIS A 213 -14.27 9.64 24.61
N ALA A 214 -13.95 10.92 24.44
CA ALA A 214 -12.65 11.37 23.95
C ALA A 214 -11.53 11.12 24.95
N VAL A 215 -11.75 11.36 26.24
CA VAL A 215 -10.71 11.16 27.27
C VAL A 215 -10.36 9.67 27.41
N PRO A 216 -11.31 8.74 27.61
CA PRO A 216 -10.97 7.32 27.67
C PRO A 216 -10.37 6.79 26.36
N ALA A 217 -10.91 7.18 25.20
CA ALA A 217 -10.34 6.76 23.92
C ALA A 217 -8.91 7.27 23.74
N GLY A 218 -8.63 8.52 24.14
CA GLY A 218 -7.31 9.11 24.10
C GLY A 218 -6.31 8.36 24.98
N LEU A 219 -6.67 8.08 26.24
CA LEU A 219 -5.83 7.34 27.16
C LEU A 219 -5.54 5.92 26.69
N VAL A 220 -6.55 5.20 26.18
CA VAL A 220 -6.39 3.82 25.71
C VAL A 220 -5.48 3.77 24.48
N TRP A 221 -5.72 4.61 23.47
CA TRP A 221 -4.94 4.54 22.24
C TRP A 221 -3.52 5.10 22.41
N LEU A 222 -3.36 6.17 23.20
CA LEU A 222 -2.03 6.70 23.53
C LEU A 222 -1.23 5.68 24.34
N GLY A 223 -1.85 5.08 25.36
CA GLY A 223 -1.22 4.02 26.14
C GLY A 223 -0.82 2.83 25.27
N LEU A 224 -1.68 2.40 24.35
CA LEU A 224 -1.38 1.30 23.43
C LEU A 224 -0.18 1.60 22.52
N THR A 225 -0.20 2.74 21.80
CA THR A 225 0.91 3.08 20.88
C THR A 225 2.20 3.26 21.65
N VAL A 226 2.19 3.98 22.78
CA VAL A 226 3.41 4.19 23.58
C VAL A 226 3.95 2.86 24.10
N CYS A 227 3.12 1.97 24.63
CA CYS A 227 3.56 0.66 25.11
C CYS A 227 4.14 -0.20 24.00
N VAL A 228 3.40 -0.37 22.89
CA VAL A 228 3.83 -1.21 21.76
C VAL A 228 5.09 -0.65 21.13
N ASP A 229 5.07 0.63 20.77
CA ASP A 229 6.16 1.26 20.03
C ASP A 229 7.42 1.36 20.89
N SER A 230 7.30 1.60 22.20
CA SER A 230 8.49 1.65 23.06
C SER A 230 9.19 0.29 23.19
N ILE A 231 8.45 -0.82 23.12
CA ILE A 231 9.02 -2.17 23.11
C ILE A 231 9.80 -2.41 21.81
N PHE A 232 9.18 -2.16 20.66
CA PHE A 232 9.83 -2.40 19.36
C PHE A 232 10.97 -1.44 19.06
N TRP A 233 10.89 -0.19 19.51
CA TRP A 233 11.94 0.81 19.32
C TRP A 233 13.00 0.84 20.44
N ARG A 234 12.82 0.04 21.50
CA ARG A 234 13.72 -0.04 22.68
C ARG A 234 13.97 1.31 23.36
N ARG A 235 13.05 2.26 23.24
CA ARG A 235 13.09 3.59 23.86
C ARG A 235 11.67 4.09 24.06
N LEU A 236 11.43 4.91 25.08
CA LEU A 236 10.11 5.54 25.26
C LEU A 236 9.79 6.38 24.01
N LEU A 237 8.70 6.03 23.33
CA LEU A 237 8.38 6.63 22.04
C LEU A 237 6.88 6.71 21.79
N TRP A 238 6.47 7.87 21.27
CA TRP A 238 5.20 8.04 20.58
C TRP A 238 5.48 8.47 19.13
N PRO A 239 5.34 7.57 18.13
CA PRO A 239 5.78 7.84 16.77
C PRO A 239 5.16 9.10 16.14
N GLU A 240 3.87 9.33 16.34
CA GLU A 240 3.17 10.51 15.80
C GLU A 240 3.60 11.83 16.46
N GLY A 241 4.24 11.77 17.64
CA GLY A 241 4.80 12.93 18.31
C GLY A 241 6.12 13.41 17.70
N GLU A 242 6.83 12.58 16.92
CA GLU A 242 8.14 12.91 16.34
C GLU A 242 8.06 13.46 14.90
N GLU A 243 6.93 13.28 14.17
CA GLU A 243 6.80 13.80 12.81
C GLU A 243 5.34 14.09 12.41
N LEU A 244 5.10 15.30 11.89
CA LEU A 244 3.83 15.70 11.28
C LEU A 244 3.96 15.65 9.76
N ARG A 245 3.24 14.76 9.08
CA ARG A 245 3.09 14.76 7.61
C ARG A 245 1.62 14.99 7.23
N PHE A 246 1.39 15.67 6.09
CA PHE A 246 0.04 16.05 5.64
C PHE A 246 -0.42 15.21 4.45
N ILE A 247 -1.55 14.49 4.55
CA ILE A 247 -2.22 13.83 3.40
C ILE A 247 -3.76 13.90 3.55
N ILE A 248 -4.46 13.92 2.41
CA ILE A 248 -5.90 14.19 2.31
C ILE A 248 -6.71 12.88 2.20
N TYR A 249 -7.47 12.55 3.24
CA TYR A 249 -8.35 11.38 3.35
C TYR A 249 -9.76 11.56 2.73
N THR A 250 -9.98 12.64 1.99
CA THR A 250 -11.32 13.10 1.59
C THR A 250 -11.91 12.35 0.40
N PHE A 251 -11.14 11.50 -0.30
CA PHE A 251 -11.59 10.87 -1.55
C PHE A 251 -12.93 10.13 -1.42
N PRO A 252 -13.20 9.28 -0.42
CA PRO A 252 -14.52 8.64 -0.32
C PRO A 252 -15.66 9.62 -0.07
N VAL A 253 -15.42 10.70 0.67
CA VAL A 253 -16.41 11.75 0.90
C VAL A 253 -16.73 12.47 -0.41
N LEU A 254 -15.70 12.81 -1.19
CA LEU A 254 -15.85 13.40 -2.52
C LEU A 254 -16.58 12.44 -3.48
N ASN A 255 -16.31 11.13 -3.40
CA ASN A 255 -17.01 10.14 -4.20
C ASN A 255 -18.50 10.03 -3.85
N VAL A 256 -18.87 10.17 -2.56
CA VAL A 256 -20.28 10.24 -2.16
C VAL A 256 -20.95 11.48 -2.75
N ILE A 257 -20.31 12.65 -2.65
CA ILE A 257 -20.84 13.90 -3.20
C ILE A 257 -21.00 13.81 -4.72
N ALA A 258 -20.00 13.27 -5.43
CA ALA A 258 -20.05 13.03 -6.86
C ALA A 258 -21.19 12.06 -7.24
N ALA A 259 -21.39 10.99 -6.46
CA ALA A 259 -22.46 10.03 -6.67
C ALA A 259 -23.85 10.65 -6.51
N ILE A 260 -24.04 11.55 -5.53
CA ILE A 260 -25.29 12.31 -5.34
C ILE A 260 -25.57 13.16 -6.58
N GLY A 261 -24.58 13.90 -7.07
CA GLY A 261 -24.70 14.74 -8.27
C GLY A 261 -25.03 13.91 -9.53
N CYS A 262 -24.30 12.82 -9.75
CA CYS A 262 -24.54 11.91 -10.88
C CYS A 262 -25.95 11.29 -10.81
N SER A 263 -26.37 10.85 -9.63
CA SER A 263 -27.71 10.28 -9.41
C SER A 263 -28.80 11.29 -9.74
N HIS A 264 -28.63 12.54 -9.28
CA HIS A 264 -29.58 13.62 -9.55
C HIS A 264 -29.72 13.87 -11.06
N ILE A 265 -28.62 13.88 -11.82
CA ILE A 265 -28.65 14.05 -13.27
C ILE A 265 -29.41 12.88 -13.93
N MET A 266 -29.06 11.63 -13.56
CA MET A 266 -29.61 10.43 -14.19
C MET A 266 -31.09 10.22 -13.92
N ILE A 267 -31.57 10.48 -12.70
CA ILE A 267 -32.99 10.33 -12.35
C ILE A 267 -33.86 11.33 -13.12
N ASN A 268 -33.32 12.51 -13.45
CA ASN A 268 -34.05 13.56 -14.17
C ASN A 268 -33.92 13.43 -15.71
N TYR A 269 -33.44 12.30 -16.24
CA TYR A 269 -33.18 12.06 -17.67
C TYR A 269 -34.32 12.49 -18.60
N TYR A 270 -35.58 12.22 -18.26
CA TYR A 270 -36.73 12.53 -19.11
C TYR A 270 -37.20 13.99 -19.04
N LYS A 271 -36.65 14.82 -18.14
CA LYS A 271 -37.13 16.18 -17.93
C LYS A 271 -36.63 17.20 -18.95
N SER A 272 -35.40 17.06 -19.45
CA SER A 272 -34.83 18.01 -20.41
C SER A 272 -33.68 17.41 -21.23
N LEU A 273 -33.36 18.03 -22.37
CA LEU A 273 -32.20 17.67 -23.18
C LEU A 273 -30.88 17.79 -22.40
N LEU A 274 -30.77 18.78 -21.51
CA LEU A 274 -29.60 18.96 -20.64
C LEU A 274 -29.37 17.76 -19.73
N TYR A 275 -30.42 17.19 -19.14
CA TYR A 275 -30.29 15.97 -18.33
C TYR A 275 -29.95 14.74 -19.18
N LYS A 276 -30.44 14.65 -20.41
CA LYS A 276 -30.03 13.58 -21.34
C LYS A 276 -28.55 13.64 -21.68
N LEU A 277 -28.06 14.83 -22.07
CA LEU A 277 -26.64 15.08 -22.32
C LEU A 277 -25.81 14.85 -21.06
N GLY A 278 -26.29 15.31 -19.90
CA GLY A 278 -25.65 15.08 -18.60
C GLY A 278 -25.50 13.59 -18.29
N SER A 279 -26.52 12.76 -18.52
CA SER A 279 -26.42 11.31 -18.33
C SER A 279 -25.38 10.66 -19.24
N VAL A 280 -25.23 11.14 -20.48
CA VAL A 280 -24.15 10.69 -21.39
C VAL A 280 -22.78 11.07 -20.82
N VAL A 281 -22.62 12.28 -20.29
CA VAL A 281 -21.40 12.71 -19.60
C VAL A 281 -21.10 11.84 -18.39
N VAL A 282 -22.12 11.48 -17.60
CA VAL A 282 -21.95 10.56 -16.46
C VAL A 282 -21.45 9.19 -16.92
N ILE A 283 -21.99 8.62 -18.00
CA ILE A 283 -21.48 7.33 -18.49
C ILE A 283 -20.06 7.48 -19.06
N ALA A 284 -19.82 8.53 -19.85
CA ALA A 284 -18.53 8.80 -20.46
C ALA A 284 -17.41 9.00 -19.43
N HIS A 285 -17.68 9.69 -18.30
CA HIS A 285 -16.66 9.87 -17.27
C HIS A 285 -16.29 8.56 -16.56
N LEU A 286 -17.25 7.66 -16.33
CA LEU A 286 -16.97 6.34 -15.73
C LEU A 286 -16.09 5.50 -16.66
N LEU A 287 -16.40 5.50 -17.95
CA LEU A 287 -15.59 4.82 -18.97
C LEU A 287 -14.21 5.44 -19.10
N GLY A 288 -14.13 6.79 -19.13
CA GLY A 288 -12.87 7.53 -19.15
C GLY A 288 -11.99 7.22 -17.93
N ASN A 289 -12.58 7.19 -16.74
CA ASN A 289 -11.90 6.78 -15.51
C ASN A 289 -11.40 5.34 -15.58
N ALA A 290 -12.20 4.40 -16.09
CA ALA A 290 -11.78 3.01 -16.25
C ALA A 290 -10.58 2.87 -17.21
N CYS A 291 -10.62 3.54 -18.36
CA CYS A 291 -9.52 3.58 -19.33
C CYS A 291 -8.26 4.22 -18.72
N TYR A 292 -8.42 5.36 -18.04
CA TYR A 292 -7.32 6.07 -17.39
C TYR A 292 -6.69 5.23 -16.28
N THR A 293 -7.51 4.54 -15.48
CA THR A 293 -7.07 3.60 -14.44
C THR A 293 -6.29 2.44 -15.03
N GLY A 294 -6.75 1.85 -16.13
CA GLY A 294 -5.99 0.82 -16.85
C GLY A 294 -4.62 1.33 -17.32
N MET A 295 -4.57 2.53 -17.89
CA MET A 295 -3.31 3.16 -18.34
C MET A 295 -2.36 3.43 -17.16
N LEU A 296 -2.84 4.04 -16.07
CA LEU A 296 -2.01 4.32 -14.90
C LEU A 296 -1.53 3.05 -14.20
N LEU A 297 -2.35 2.00 -14.17
CA LEU A 297 -1.97 0.70 -13.63
C LEU A 297 -0.87 0.06 -14.47
N TYR A 298 -0.99 0.13 -15.80
CA TYR A 298 0.05 -0.32 -16.72
C TYR A 298 1.37 0.45 -16.52
N VAL A 299 1.31 1.78 -16.40
CA VAL A 299 2.49 2.61 -16.07
C VAL A 299 3.09 2.22 -14.73
N SER A 300 2.25 2.02 -13.71
CA SER A 300 2.67 1.68 -12.36
C SER A 300 3.34 0.31 -12.28
N HIS A 301 2.98 -0.66 -13.11
CA HIS A 301 3.62 -1.98 -13.15
C HIS A 301 5.15 -1.88 -13.39
N HIS A 302 5.60 -0.91 -14.18
CA HIS A 302 7.01 -0.73 -14.53
C HIS A 302 7.82 0.11 -13.52
N ASN A 303 7.24 0.47 -12.37
CA ASN A 303 7.81 1.39 -11.40
C ASN A 303 8.52 0.69 -10.21
N TYR A 304 8.84 -0.60 -10.36
CA TYR A 304 9.42 -1.46 -9.30
C TYR A 304 10.63 -2.30 -9.78
N PRO A 305 11.67 -1.67 -10.38
CA PRO A 305 12.82 -2.42 -10.89
C PRO A 305 13.56 -3.24 -9.82
N GLY A 306 13.66 -2.78 -8.56
CA GLY A 306 14.33 -3.54 -7.49
C GLY A 306 13.65 -4.87 -7.16
N GLY A 307 12.32 -4.88 -7.07
CA GLY A 307 11.55 -6.11 -6.89
C GLY A 307 11.71 -7.09 -8.06
N VAL A 308 11.73 -6.57 -9.29
CA VAL A 308 12.01 -7.36 -10.51
C VAL A 308 13.43 -7.92 -10.49
N ALA A 309 14.41 -7.13 -10.03
CA ALA A 309 15.81 -7.53 -9.93
C ALA A 309 15.97 -8.74 -8.99
N MET A 310 15.38 -8.68 -7.79
CA MET A 310 15.38 -9.80 -6.84
C MET A 310 14.74 -11.06 -7.43
N GLN A 311 13.60 -10.93 -8.12
CA GLN A 311 12.97 -12.09 -8.76
C GLN A 311 13.83 -12.68 -9.87
N LYS A 312 14.50 -11.86 -10.68
CA LYS A 312 15.41 -12.34 -11.73
C LYS A 312 16.62 -13.05 -11.13
N LEU A 313 17.23 -12.48 -10.08
CA LEU A 313 18.37 -13.08 -9.39
C LEU A 313 18.01 -14.47 -8.84
N HIS A 314 16.90 -14.57 -8.10
CA HIS A 314 16.44 -15.84 -7.53
C HIS A 314 16.04 -16.90 -8.56
N LYS A 315 15.62 -16.50 -9.76
CA LYS A 315 15.35 -17.42 -10.88
C LYS A 315 16.62 -17.87 -11.59
N ALA A 316 17.64 -17.02 -11.65
CA ALA A 316 18.84 -17.27 -12.43
C ALA A 316 19.90 -18.06 -11.65
N VAL A 317 20.01 -17.86 -10.33
CA VAL A 317 21.04 -18.50 -9.50
C VAL A 317 20.42 -19.61 -8.65
N PRO A 318 20.95 -20.85 -8.70
CA PRO A 318 20.44 -21.96 -7.89
C PRO A 318 20.49 -21.67 -6.39
N ALA A 319 19.45 -22.08 -5.66
CA ALA A 319 19.32 -21.87 -4.22
C ALA A 319 20.44 -22.50 -3.37
N THR A 320 21.10 -23.53 -3.91
CA THR A 320 22.24 -24.22 -3.26
C THR A 320 23.55 -23.47 -3.36
N THR A 321 23.62 -22.42 -4.19
CA THR A 321 24.84 -21.63 -4.38
C THR A 321 25.06 -20.72 -3.17
N ASP A 322 26.30 -20.63 -2.69
CA ASP A 322 26.70 -19.64 -1.70
C ASP A 322 26.74 -18.24 -2.34
N VAL A 323 25.68 -17.46 -2.06
CA VAL A 323 25.47 -16.13 -2.63
C VAL A 323 25.45 -15.11 -1.51
N SER A 324 26.30 -14.10 -1.68
CA SER A 324 26.24 -12.86 -0.93
C SER A 324 25.84 -11.75 -1.89
N VAL A 325 24.74 -11.06 -1.63
CA VAL A 325 24.17 -10.00 -2.46
C VAL A 325 24.13 -8.70 -1.68
N HIS A 326 24.70 -7.64 -2.26
CA HIS A 326 24.49 -6.28 -1.78
C HIS A 326 23.36 -5.62 -2.55
N ILE A 327 22.47 -4.94 -1.84
CA ILE A 327 21.29 -4.26 -2.35
C ILE A 327 21.46 -2.77 -2.02
N ASP A 328 21.67 -1.96 -3.05
CA ASP A 328 21.82 -0.52 -2.85
C ASP A 328 20.49 0.19 -2.55
N VAL A 329 20.60 1.47 -2.20
CA VAL A 329 19.45 2.32 -1.86
C VAL A 329 18.42 2.37 -3.00
N ALA A 330 18.86 2.53 -4.25
CA ALA A 330 17.95 2.63 -5.40
C ALA A 330 17.15 1.32 -5.59
N SER A 331 17.80 0.17 -5.42
CA SER A 331 17.16 -1.15 -5.46
C SER A 331 16.20 -1.31 -4.29
N ALA A 332 16.63 -0.99 -3.07
CA ALA A 332 15.81 -1.06 -1.86
C ALA A 332 14.52 -0.23 -1.97
N GLN A 333 14.61 0.99 -2.50
CA GLN A 333 13.49 1.91 -2.66
C GLN A 333 12.49 1.52 -3.76
N THR A 334 12.86 0.59 -4.64
CA THR A 334 12.07 0.21 -5.82
C THR A 334 11.56 -1.23 -5.78
N GLY A 335 11.24 -1.72 -4.58
CA GLY A 335 10.40 -2.91 -4.39
C GLY A 335 11.11 -4.12 -3.79
N VAL A 336 12.32 -3.97 -3.27
CA VAL A 336 12.99 -5.03 -2.50
C VAL A 336 12.43 -5.09 -1.09
N THR A 337 12.11 -6.30 -0.63
CA THR A 337 11.54 -6.59 0.69
C THR A 337 12.12 -7.91 1.21
N ARG A 338 12.07 -8.16 2.52
CA ARG A 338 12.49 -9.45 3.11
C ARG A 338 11.61 -10.62 2.69
N PHE A 339 10.40 -10.36 2.23
CA PHE A 339 9.56 -11.37 1.57
C PHE A 339 10.13 -11.84 0.21
N LEU A 340 11.02 -11.06 -0.41
CA LEU A 340 11.73 -11.44 -1.64
C LEU A 340 13.06 -12.15 -1.40
N GLU A 341 13.54 -12.24 -0.16
CA GLU A 341 14.74 -12.99 0.23
C GLU A 341 14.40 -14.48 0.31
N LEU A 342 14.32 -15.15 -0.84
CA LEU A 342 13.71 -16.48 -0.94
C LEU A 342 14.61 -17.61 -0.43
N ASN A 343 15.93 -17.41 -0.49
CA ASN A 343 16.91 -18.44 -0.13
C ASN A 343 17.51 -18.10 1.24
N PRO A 344 17.33 -18.95 2.27
CA PRO A 344 17.79 -18.67 3.64
C PRO A 344 19.31 -18.78 3.81
N ASN A 345 19.98 -19.52 2.92
CA ASN A 345 21.44 -19.68 2.94
C ASN A 345 22.18 -18.54 2.25
N TRP A 346 21.45 -17.60 1.62
CA TRP A 346 22.05 -16.44 0.99
C TRP A 346 22.21 -15.31 2.01
N TRP A 347 23.28 -14.54 1.85
CA TRP A 347 23.50 -13.33 2.63
C TRP A 347 22.98 -12.11 1.86
N TYR A 348 22.02 -11.38 2.42
CA TYR A 348 21.49 -10.15 1.85
C TYR A 348 21.99 -8.96 2.68
N ASP A 349 22.79 -8.10 2.06
CA ASP A 349 23.37 -6.92 2.68
C ASP A 349 22.71 -5.66 2.12
N LYS A 350 22.14 -4.82 2.99
CA LYS A 350 21.50 -3.54 2.62
C LYS A 350 22.26 -2.34 3.15
N ARG A 351 23.49 -2.51 3.64
CA ARG A 351 24.25 -1.42 4.24
C ARG A 351 24.54 -0.32 3.22
N GLU A 352 24.30 0.93 3.65
CA GLU A 352 24.42 2.12 2.80
C GLU A 352 25.85 2.72 2.79
N ASP A 353 26.75 2.23 3.66
CA ASP A 353 28.15 2.66 3.77
C ASP A 353 29.04 2.08 2.66
N LEU A 354 28.60 0.98 2.03
CA LEU A 354 29.25 0.32 0.91
C LEU A 354 29.07 1.11 -0.40
N LYS A 355 29.90 2.15 -0.57
CA LYS A 355 29.95 2.94 -1.80
C LYS A 355 30.86 2.31 -2.85
N PRO A 356 30.52 2.41 -4.15
CA PRO A 356 31.43 2.05 -5.24
C PRO A 356 32.84 2.64 -5.02
N GLY A 357 33.87 1.79 -5.06
CA GLY A 357 35.27 2.20 -4.94
C GLY A 357 35.89 2.13 -3.53
N ASN A 358 35.11 1.86 -2.48
CA ASN A 358 35.62 1.67 -1.11
C ASN A 358 36.21 0.25 -0.88
N VAL A 359 37.09 0.14 0.13
CA VAL A 359 37.62 -1.15 0.60
C VAL A 359 36.46 -1.97 1.20
N GLY A 360 36.08 -3.06 0.53
CA GLY A 360 34.91 -3.89 0.89
C GLY A 360 33.84 -3.95 -0.21
N SER A 361 33.84 -2.99 -1.14
CA SER A 361 32.86 -2.89 -2.23
C SER A 361 32.99 -3.97 -3.31
N PHE A 362 33.86 -4.97 -3.13
CA PHE A 362 34.02 -6.13 -4.03
C PHE A 362 33.91 -7.48 -3.31
N ALA A 363 33.47 -7.47 -2.04
CA ALA A 363 33.38 -8.67 -1.21
C ALA A 363 32.20 -9.56 -1.63
N HIS A 364 31.08 -8.96 -2.03
CA HIS A 364 29.86 -9.69 -2.36
C HIS A 364 29.98 -10.41 -3.71
N THR A 365 29.22 -11.49 -3.86
CA THR A 365 29.16 -12.24 -5.12
C THR A 365 28.29 -11.53 -6.16
N HIS A 366 27.28 -10.80 -5.70
CA HIS A 366 26.34 -10.08 -6.53
C HIS A 366 26.06 -8.69 -5.97
N TYR A 367 25.78 -7.74 -6.86
CA TYR A 367 25.34 -6.40 -6.49
C TYR A 367 24.08 -6.04 -7.27
N LEU A 368 23.04 -5.61 -6.59
CA LEU A 368 21.88 -4.94 -7.15
C LEU A 368 22.10 -3.44 -6.97
N MET A 369 22.31 -2.73 -8.07
CA MET A 369 22.63 -1.31 -7.99
C MET A 369 22.01 -0.46 -9.09
N GLU A 370 21.91 0.85 -8.82
CA GLU A 370 21.54 1.85 -9.81
C GLU A 370 22.43 1.78 -11.06
N MET A 371 21.81 1.93 -12.23
CA MET A 371 22.51 2.05 -13.50
C MET A 371 23.22 3.41 -13.59
N ASN A 372 24.41 3.47 -13.01
CA ASN A 372 25.31 4.61 -13.12
C ASN A 372 26.62 4.18 -13.80
N PRO A 373 26.92 4.67 -15.02
CA PRO A 373 28.13 4.28 -15.76
C PRO A 373 29.43 4.51 -14.99
N ILE A 374 29.49 5.55 -14.15
CA ILE A 374 30.67 5.86 -13.33
C ILE A 374 30.86 4.77 -12.28
N TYR A 375 29.80 4.43 -11.55
CA TYR A 375 29.86 3.38 -10.53
C TYR A 375 30.17 2.03 -11.15
N ILE A 376 29.46 1.64 -12.21
CA ILE A 376 29.67 0.35 -12.90
C ILE A 376 31.09 0.24 -13.44
N SER A 377 31.70 1.34 -13.91
CA SER A 377 33.08 1.31 -14.41
C SER A 377 34.09 0.83 -13.35
N GLN A 378 33.84 1.10 -12.07
CA GLN A 378 34.70 0.71 -10.96
C GLN A 378 34.64 -0.80 -10.68
N TYR A 379 33.59 -1.49 -11.13
CA TYR A 379 33.40 -2.92 -10.97
C TYR A 379 33.92 -3.74 -12.16
N ARG A 380 34.30 -3.12 -13.29
CA ARG A 380 34.60 -3.82 -14.56
C ARG A 380 35.61 -4.97 -14.45
N ASN A 381 36.57 -4.86 -13.53
CA ASN A 381 37.63 -5.86 -13.35
C ASN A 381 37.23 -6.97 -12.36
N THR A 382 36.21 -6.76 -11.54
CA THR A 382 35.81 -7.69 -10.46
C THR A 382 34.46 -8.34 -10.72
N HIS A 383 33.55 -7.65 -11.42
CA HIS A 383 32.20 -8.09 -11.71
C HIS A 383 31.80 -7.80 -13.15
N ARG A 384 30.94 -8.64 -13.70
CA ARG A 384 30.29 -8.45 -15.00
C ARG A 384 28.81 -8.13 -14.81
N ILE A 385 28.22 -7.45 -15.78
CA ILE A 385 26.76 -7.22 -15.80
C ILE A 385 26.09 -8.55 -16.13
N MET A 386 25.31 -9.07 -15.18
CA MET A 386 24.48 -10.27 -15.35
C MET A 386 23.14 -9.89 -15.99
N PHE A 387 22.49 -8.83 -15.50
CA PHE A 387 21.21 -8.36 -16.04
C PHE A 387 21.08 -6.84 -16.01
N ASN A 388 20.45 -6.31 -17.06
CA ASN A 388 19.93 -4.95 -17.08
C ASN A 388 18.45 -4.97 -16.73
N ILE A 389 18.04 -4.09 -15.82
CA ILE A 389 16.66 -4.00 -15.33
C ILE A 389 16.05 -2.68 -15.76
N SER A 390 15.10 -2.77 -16.68
CA SER A 390 14.37 -1.61 -17.15
C SER A 390 13.32 -1.15 -16.15
N GLY A 391 13.19 0.16 -15.98
CA GLY A 391 12.11 0.81 -15.25
C GLY A 391 11.44 1.88 -16.10
N PHE A 392 10.30 2.40 -15.61
CA PHE A 392 9.60 3.52 -16.22
C PHE A 392 10.50 4.77 -16.32
N ASN A 393 10.52 5.41 -17.49
CA ASN A 393 11.19 6.69 -17.72
C ASN A 393 10.21 7.79 -18.15
N GLY A 394 9.21 7.43 -18.96
CA GLY A 394 8.21 8.38 -19.43
C GLY A 394 7.19 7.76 -20.35
N ILE A 395 6.32 8.61 -20.90
CA ILE A 395 5.29 8.21 -21.87
C ILE A 395 5.70 8.78 -23.24
N GLY A 396 5.73 7.91 -24.25
CA GLY A 396 5.92 8.27 -25.64
C GLY A 396 4.59 8.33 -26.37
N PHE A 397 4.56 9.11 -27.47
CA PHE A 397 3.40 9.21 -28.35
C PHE A 397 3.81 8.81 -29.77
N ASN A 398 3.05 7.90 -30.37
CA ASN A 398 3.26 7.44 -31.74
C ASN A 398 1.92 7.33 -32.47
N LEU A 399 1.70 8.22 -33.45
CA LEU A 399 0.49 8.25 -34.27
C LEU A 399 0.33 7.02 -35.18
N SER A 400 1.40 6.24 -35.37
CA SER A 400 1.45 5.12 -36.31
C SER A 400 1.19 3.76 -35.64
N GLN A 401 0.99 3.72 -34.31
CA GLN A 401 0.77 2.50 -33.55
C GLN A 401 -0.40 2.67 -32.56
N LEU A 402 -1.20 1.62 -32.37
CA LEU A 402 -2.23 1.57 -31.32
C LEU A 402 -1.76 0.62 -30.20
N PRO A 403 -1.79 1.05 -28.92
CA PRO A 403 -2.22 2.35 -28.43
C PRO A 403 -1.27 3.50 -28.82
N LEU A 404 -1.83 4.69 -29.06
CA LEU A 404 -1.08 5.90 -29.45
C LEU A 404 -0.04 6.31 -28.40
N LEU A 405 -0.26 5.92 -27.14
CA LEU A 405 0.66 6.13 -26.03
C LEU A 405 1.37 4.81 -25.72
N TYR A 406 2.69 4.87 -25.61
CA TYR A 406 3.51 3.73 -25.19
C TYR A 406 4.44 4.13 -24.04
N ILE A 407 4.87 3.16 -23.24
CA ILE A 407 5.79 3.42 -22.14
C ILE A 407 7.21 3.44 -22.67
N LYS A 408 7.93 4.54 -22.41
CA LYS A 408 9.38 4.58 -22.54
C LYS A 408 9.98 3.99 -21.27
N THR A 409 10.72 2.90 -21.43
CA THR A 409 11.51 2.31 -20.35
C THR A 409 12.99 2.59 -20.59
N GLU A 410 13.74 2.68 -19.51
CA GLU A 410 15.20 2.79 -19.55
C GLU A 410 15.81 1.87 -18.51
N ILE A 411 17.09 1.52 -18.68
CA ILE A 411 17.81 0.70 -17.70
C ILE A 411 18.00 1.55 -16.45
N LYS A 412 17.30 1.18 -15.37
CA LYS A 412 17.36 1.88 -14.08
C LYS A 412 18.27 1.19 -13.09
N LEU A 413 18.30 -0.14 -13.09
CA LEU A 413 19.16 -0.94 -12.22
C LEU A 413 19.93 -1.99 -13.03
N VAL A 414 21.02 -2.48 -12.45
CA VAL A 414 21.81 -3.60 -12.94
C VAL A 414 22.02 -4.63 -11.85
N ILE A 415 22.14 -5.89 -12.26
CA ILE A 415 22.64 -6.98 -11.42
C ILE A 415 24.06 -7.26 -11.89
N LEU A 416 25.03 -7.10 -11.00
CA LEU A 416 26.41 -7.48 -11.23
C LEU A 416 26.68 -8.86 -10.62
N GLU A 417 27.51 -9.66 -11.28
CA GLU A 417 27.97 -10.98 -10.82
C GLU A 417 29.50 -10.98 -10.80
N LYS A 418 30.09 -11.52 -9.72
CA LYS A 418 31.52 -11.60 -9.53
C LYS A 418 32.19 -12.50 -10.58
N ILE A 419 33.29 -12.02 -11.14
CA ILE A 419 34.11 -12.77 -12.09
C ILE A 419 35.10 -13.59 -11.26
N TYR A 420 34.98 -14.92 -11.32
CA TYR A 420 35.98 -15.82 -10.75
C TYR A 420 37.08 -16.07 -11.77
N THR A 421 38.33 -15.98 -11.34
CA THR A 421 39.47 -16.44 -12.16
C THR A 421 39.55 -17.96 -12.13
N TYR A 422 40.13 -18.57 -13.17
CA TYR A 422 40.17 -20.02 -13.40
C TYR A 422 40.72 -20.84 -12.21
N HIS A 423 41.57 -20.23 -11.36
CA HIS A 423 42.10 -20.87 -10.15
C HIS A 423 41.12 -20.88 -8.96
N GLU A 424 40.17 -19.94 -8.89
CA GLU A 424 39.16 -19.88 -7.82
C GLU A 424 37.99 -20.81 -8.09
N SER A 425 37.65 -21.09 -9.36
CA SER A 425 36.58 -22.02 -9.71
C SER A 425 36.90 -23.47 -9.33
N MET A 426 38.17 -23.88 -9.38
CA MET A 426 38.64 -25.23 -9.00
C MET A 426 38.62 -25.49 -7.49
N ARG A 427 38.49 -24.44 -6.64
CA ARG A 427 38.33 -24.58 -5.19
C ARG A 427 36.87 -24.63 -4.73
N LYS A 428 35.91 -24.28 -5.61
CA LYS A 428 34.48 -24.18 -5.30
C LYS A 428 33.62 -25.30 -5.92
N GLY A 429 34.17 -26.13 -6.82
CA GLY A 429 33.54 -27.36 -7.29
C GLY A 429 33.93 -28.52 -6.39
#